data_AF-A0A926CNZ1-F1
#
_entry.id   AF-A0A926CNZ1-F1
#
_cell.length_a   1.000
_cell.length_b   1.000
_cell.length_c   1.000
_cell.angle_alpha   90.00
_cell.angle_beta   90.00
_cell.angle_gamma   90.00
#
_symmetry.space_group_name_H-M   'P 1'
#
loop_
_entity.id
_entity.type
_entity.pdbx_description
1 polymer ?
#
loop_
_entity_poly.entity_id
_entity_poly.type
_entity_poly.pdbx_seq_one_letter_code
_entity_poly.pdbx_strand_id
1 'polypeptide(L)' 'MGESRALGIEEIHREGSTDSNVPMNMGIPAVTISGGGKGTGAHSLGEAFDTTDSWIGTQRALLLAISLAR' A
#
# COMPACT_ATOMS: atom_id res chain seq x y z
N MET A 1 2.29 10.73 -4.52
CA MET A 1 1.15 10.91 -5.46
C MET A 1 1.56 10.85 -6.93
N GLY A 2 2.74 11.34 -7.32
CA GLY A 2 3.20 11.29 -8.72
C GLY A 2 3.54 9.88 -9.20
N GLU A 3 4.09 9.06 -8.30
CA GLU A 3 4.46 7.67 -8.51
C GLU A 3 3.27 6.73 -8.73
N SER A 4 2.21 6.84 -7.91
CA SER A 4 0.96 6.10 -8.15
C SER A 4 0.33 6.47 -9.50
N ARG A 5 0.34 7.76 -9.85
CA ARG A 5 -0.14 8.23 -11.16
C ARG A 5 0.68 7.67 -12.31
N ALA A 6 2.01 7.63 -12.17
CA ALA A 6 2.92 7.08 -13.19
C ALA A 6 2.67 5.57 -13.43
N LEU A 7 2.22 4.86 -12.41
CA LEU A 7 1.86 3.44 -12.48
C LEU A 7 0.38 3.20 -12.83
N GLY A 8 -0.42 4.25 -13.05
CA GLY A 8 -1.86 4.11 -13.33
C GLY A 8 -2.68 3.58 -12.14
N ILE A 9 -2.16 3.69 -10.92
CA ILE A 9 -2.83 3.23 -9.70
C ILE A 9 -3.85 4.28 -9.28
N GLU A 10 -5.11 3.87 -9.16
CA GLU A 10 -6.14 4.68 -8.52
C GLU A 10 -5.95 4.62 -6.98
N GLU A 11 -5.69 5.78 -6.37
CA GLU A 11 -5.57 5.88 -4.92
C GLU A 11 -6.95 5.97 -4.29
N ILE A 12 -7.27 4.99 -3.45
CA ILE A 12 -8.54 4.92 -2.72
C ILE A 12 -8.22 4.96 -1.23
N HIS A 13 -8.81 5.91 -0.51
CA HIS A 13 -8.73 5.94 0.94
C HIS A 13 -9.61 4.85 1.54
N ARG A 14 -9.04 4.10 2.49
CA ARG A 14 -9.76 3.12 3.29
C ARG A 14 -9.61 3.48 4.77
N GLU A 15 -10.65 3.23 5.53
CA GLU A 15 -10.61 3.31 6.98
C GLU A 15 -10.18 1.95 7.55
N GLY A 16 -9.27 1.97 8.52
CA GLY A 16 -8.76 0.78 9.18
C GLY A 16 -7.59 1.10 10.11
N SER A 17 -7.34 0.20 11.06
CA SER A 17 -6.15 0.26 11.91
C SER A 17 -5.00 -0.50 11.24
N THR A 18 -3.79 0.05 11.34
CA THR A 18 -2.54 -0.50 10.80
C THR A 18 -1.38 -0.16 11.74
N ASP A 19 -0.21 -0.76 11.53
CA ASP A 19 0.99 -0.39 12.28
C ASP A 19 1.40 1.08 12.05
N SER A 20 0.92 1.74 10.97
CA SER A 20 1.15 3.16 10.74
C SER A 20 0.49 4.07 11.80
N ASN A 21 -0.52 3.57 12.53
CA ASN A 21 -1.16 4.36 13.59
C ASN A 21 -0.21 4.72 14.73
N VAL A 22 0.76 3.85 15.06
CA VAL A 22 1.73 4.06 16.14
C VAL A 22 2.69 5.24 15.86
N PRO A 23 3.44 5.29 14.73
CA PRO A 23 4.28 6.43 14.42
C PRO A 23 3.47 7.73 14.23
N MET A 24 2.27 7.66 13.63
CA MET A 24 1.40 8.84 13.52
C MET A 24 1.03 9.41 14.89
N ASN A 25 0.72 8.56 15.87
CA ASN A 25 0.44 9.00 17.25
C ASN A 25 1.67 9.69 17.90
N MET A 26 2.87 9.26 17.54
CA MET A 26 4.14 9.88 17.99
C MET A 26 4.54 11.13 17.20
N GLY A 27 3.69 11.63 16.29
CA GLY A 27 3.99 12.80 15.46
C GLY A 27 4.95 12.52 14.30
N ILE A 28 5.20 11.25 13.98
CA ILE A 28 6.04 10.81 12.85
C ILE A 28 5.11 10.54 11.66
N PRO A 29 5.26 11.23 10.51
CA PRO A 29 4.47 10.95 9.32
C PRO A 29 4.64 9.50 8.86
N ALA A 30 3.52 8.79 8.68
CA ALA A 30 3.52 7.41 8.19
C ALA A 30 2.30 7.15 7.31
N VAL A 31 2.42 6.18 6.40
CA VAL A 31 1.37 5.76 5.48
C VAL A 31 1.44 4.25 5.28
N THR A 32 0.28 3.60 5.16
CA THR A 32 0.20 2.21 4.70
C THR A 32 -0.07 2.20 3.20
N ILE A 33 0.72 1.42 2.46
CA ILE A 33 0.56 1.21 1.02
C ILE A 33 0.15 -0.24 0.76
N SER A 34 -0.59 -0.49 -0.32
CA SER A 34 -0.89 -1.86 -0.74
C SER A 34 0.35 -2.54 -1.30
N GLY A 35 0.45 -3.85 -1.12
CA GLY A 35 1.48 -4.68 -1.74
C GLY A 35 1.22 -5.01 -3.22
N GLY A 36 0.17 -4.45 -3.82
CA GLY A 36 -0.35 -4.91 -5.12
C GLY A 36 -1.20 -6.19 -5.00
N GLY A 37 -1.74 -6.64 -6.13
CA GLY A 37 -2.61 -7.82 -6.18
C GLY A 37 -3.94 -7.58 -5.46
N LYS A 38 -4.70 -8.65 -5.21
CA LYS A 38 -6.01 -8.56 -4.57
C LYS A 38 -6.19 -9.61 -3.48
N GLY A 39 -6.22 -9.15 -2.24
CA GLY A 39 -6.66 -9.96 -1.10
C GLY A 39 -8.19 -9.94 -0.96
N THR A 40 -8.78 -11.07 -0.57
CA THR A 40 -10.21 -11.20 -0.28
C THR A 40 -10.44 -12.03 0.97
N GLY A 41 -11.51 -11.74 1.71
CA GLY A 41 -11.93 -12.58 2.83
C GLY A 41 -10.96 -12.58 4.02
N ALA A 42 -10.22 -11.49 4.23
CA ALA A 42 -9.32 -11.36 5.38
C ALA A 42 -10.03 -11.72 6.69
N HIS A 43 -9.39 -12.54 7.53
CA HIS A 43 -9.95 -13.09 8.78
C HIS A 43 -11.11 -14.09 8.58
N SER A 44 -11.13 -14.83 7.47
CA SER A 44 -12.14 -15.88 7.23
C SER A 44 -11.52 -17.16 6.67
N LEU A 45 -12.28 -18.26 6.68
CA LEU A 45 -11.86 -19.51 6.02
C LEU A 45 -11.71 -19.37 4.50
N GLY A 46 -12.32 -18.33 3.91
CA GLY A 46 -12.20 -17.99 2.49
C GLY A 46 -11.11 -16.97 2.19
N GLU A 47 -10.18 -16.74 3.13
CA GLU A 47 -9.05 -15.85 2.89
C GLU A 47 -8.21 -16.35 1.70
N ALA A 48 -8.01 -15.46 0.73
CA ALA A 48 -7.28 -15.78 -0.49
C ALA A 48 -6.58 -14.54 -1.05
N PHE A 49 -5.56 -14.78 -1.87
CA PHE A 49 -4.81 -13.74 -2.56
C PHE A 49 -4.67 -14.07 -4.04
N ASP A 50 -5.15 -13.16 -4.89
CA ASP A 50 -4.90 -13.16 -6.32
C ASP A 50 -3.62 -12.37 -6.59
N THR A 51 -2.61 -13.06 -7.13
CA THR A 51 -1.28 -12.51 -7.41
C THR A 51 -1.24 -11.72 -8.71
N THR A 52 -2.32 -11.70 -9.50
CA THR A 52 -2.42 -10.89 -10.72
C THR A 52 -2.03 -9.45 -10.41
N ASP A 53 -1.05 -8.92 -11.15
CA ASP A 53 -0.50 -7.57 -11.01
C ASP A 53 0.09 -7.20 -9.64
N SER A 54 0.37 -8.19 -8.78
CA SER A 54 1.06 -7.97 -7.49
C SER A 54 2.42 -7.28 -7.61
N TRP A 55 3.14 -7.51 -8.70
CA TRP A 55 4.43 -6.87 -8.98
C TRP A 55 4.36 -5.33 -9.04
N ILE A 56 3.20 -4.76 -9.37
CA ILE A 56 3.00 -3.30 -9.40
C ILE A 56 3.19 -2.69 -8.00
N GLY A 57 2.79 -3.39 -6.94
CA GLY A 57 2.98 -2.91 -5.57
C GLY A 57 4.47 -2.81 -5.19
N THR A 58 5.28 -3.78 -5.61
CA THR A 58 6.74 -3.71 -5.42
C THR A 58 7.36 -2.54 -6.18
N GLN A 59 6.92 -2.29 -7.42
CA GLN A 59 7.38 -1.12 -8.18
C GLN A 59 6.99 0.19 -7.51
N ARG A 60 5.75 0.29 -7.00
CA ARG A 60 5.30 1.46 -6.22
C ARG A 60 6.17 1.69 -5.00
N ALA A 61 6.48 0.64 -4.23
CA ALA A 61 7.33 0.75 -3.04
C ALA A 61 8.75 1.24 -3.40
N LEU A 62 9.33 0.73 -4.49
CA LEU A 62 10.64 1.17 -4.97
C LEU A 62 10.62 2.64 -5.43
N LEU A 63 9.63 3.03 -6.22
CA LEU A 63 9.50 4.41 -6.71
C LEU A 63 9.26 5.39 -5.55
N LEU A 64 8.49 5.01 -4.54
CA LEU A 64 8.32 5.78 -3.31
C LEU A 64 9.66 5.99 -2.60
N ALA A 65 10.42 4.92 -2.37
CA ALA A 65 11.74 5.02 -1.73
C ALA A 65 12.70 5.92 -2.51
N ILE A 66 12.75 5.78 -3.85
CA ILE A 66 13.56 6.65 -4.71
C ILE A 66 13.08 8.10 -4.64
N SER A 67 11.77 8.34 -4.63
CA SER A 67 11.21 9.70 -4.58
C SER A 67 11.55 10.43 -3.28
N LEU A 68 11.64 9.70 -2.16
CA LEU A 68 12.02 10.23 -0.85
C LEU A 68 13.53 10.44 -0.68
N ALA A 69 14.35 9.75 -1.48
CA ALA A 69 15.80 9.84 -1.46
C ALA A 69 16.36 10.97 -2.35
N ARG A 70 15.50 11.71 -3.04
CA ARG A 70 15.87 12.79 -3.96
C ARG A 70 15.65 14.17 -3.37
#